data_AF-A0A943IWR2-F1
#
_entry.id   AF-A0A943IWR2-F1
#
_cell.length_a   1.000
_cell.length_b   1.000
_cell.length_c   1.000
_cell.angle_alpha   90.00
_cell.angle_beta   90.00
_cell.angle_gamma   90.00
#
_symmetry.space_group_name_H-M   'P 1'
#
loop_
_entity.id
_entity.type
_entity.pdbx_description
1 polymer ?
#
loop_
_entity_poly.entity_id
_entity_poly.type
_entity_poly.pdbx_seq_one_letter_code
_entity_poly.pdbx_strand_id
1 'polypeptide(L)'
;MKDLINLTFNLDKYTLIKDVSDMGKVGREYLLNTEGCIPAHDEDNPKYAQIGRKLLQSGRGVFTEHGLLFPERNRQFEELYDRKTFPAYIYDQCLFIGEVKYEEQTEFIYLPDDEIAIQKAFRRLGAESPENCSITLSDFCSEPNKVFELFKDILNNEGIYKANSFAQTVKTFVNSQDMKKLSTVLEYADVSDSESITALAENLDAFGYAQGINDYADLGRWWIDNHDELQLSIELEDYFDYNQFGSDIHEEYSGTFLADKNSSYVYIKYVQSLEDILDRDEGEGLNMGGM
;
A
#
# COMPACT_ATOMS: atom_id res chain seq x y z
N MET A 1 -21.79 19.12 13.95
CA MET A 1 -20.67 18.43 13.28
C MET A 1 -20.15 17.25 14.09
N LYS A 2 -19.75 17.43 15.37
CA LYS A 2 -19.31 16.32 16.24
C LYS A 2 -20.27 15.12 16.23
N ASP A 3 -21.53 15.37 16.52
CA ASP A 3 -22.53 14.32 16.67
C ASP A 3 -22.79 13.58 15.35
N LEU A 4 -22.66 14.27 14.23
CA LEU A 4 -22.80 13.68 12.90
C LEU A 4 -21.66 12.70 12.60
N ILE A 5 -20.41 13.08 12.87
CA ILE A 5 -19.25 12.22 12.66
C ILE A 5 -19.33 11.00 13.57
N ASN A 6 -19.59 11.20 14.86
CA ASN A 6 -19.76 10.07 15.76
C ASN A 6 -20.90 9.16 15.31
N LEU A 7 -22.03 9.71 14.85
CA LEU A 7 -23.11 8.89 14.30
C LEU A 7 -22.67 8.07 13.08
N THR A 8 -21.89 8.65 12.14
CA THR A 8 -21.43 7.92 10.94
C THR A 8 -20.55 6.71 11.29
N PHE A 9 -19.72 6.80 12.33
CA PHE A 9 -18.90 5.67 12.80
C PHE A 9 -19.65 4.68 13.71
N ASN A 10 -20.90 4.98 14.06
CA ASN A 10 -21.75 4.14 14.92
C ASN A 10 -22.99 3.63 14.18
N LEU A 11 -23.03 3.72 12.83
CA LEU A 11 -24.18 3.28 12.04
C LEU A 11 -24.46 1.78 12.18
N ASP A 12 -23.42 0.98 12.40
CA ASP A 12 -23.49 -0.45 12.65
C ASP A 12 -24.21 -0.82 13.97
N LYS A 13 -24.48 0.18 14.82
CA LYS A 13 -25.23 0.04 16.09
C LYS A 13 -26.73 0.21 15.90
N TYR A 14 -27.17 0.52 14.68
CA TYR A 14 -28.56 0.73 14.33
C TYR A 14 -28.97 -0.12 13.15
N THR A 15 -30.09 -0.83 13.29
CA THR A 15 -30.67 -1.63 12.23
C THR A 15 -31.96 -0.97 11.74
N LEU A 16 -31.97 -0.48 10.51
CA LEU A 16 -33.17 0.06 9.87
C LEU A 16 -33.90 -1.06 9.14
N ILE A 17 -35.20 -1.20 9.40
CA ILE A 17 -36.08 -2.14 8.71
C ILE A 17 -37.15 -1.34 7.98
N LYS A 18 -37.08 -1.38 6.64
CA LYS A 18 -37.96 -0.59 5.78
C LYS A 18 -39.30 -1.26 5.56
N ASP A 19 -39.28 -2.58 5.32
CA ASP A 19 -40.48 -3.36 5.03
C ASP A 19 -40.89 -4.21 6.23
N VAL A 20 -41.96 -3.80 6.91
CA VAL A 20 -42.56 -4.53 8.04
C VAL A 20 -43.83 -5.30 7.66
N SER A 21 -44.11 -5.45 6.36
CA SER A 21 -45.29 -6.18 5.88
C SER A 21 -45.24 -7.68 6.18
N ASP A 22 -44.03 -8.26 6.23
CA ASP A 22 -43.81 -9.68 6.42
C ASP A 22 -42.73 -9.96 7.48
N MET A 23 -43.03 -10.85 8.43
CA MET A 23 -42.14 -11.15 9.55
C MET A 23 -40.85 -11.86 9.10
N GLY A 24 -40.90 -12.64 8.02
CA GLY A 24 -39.75 -13.28 7.41
C GLY A 24 -38.81 -12.23 6.83
N LYS A 25 -39.33 -11.28 6.05
CA LYS A 25 -38.56 -10.14 5.53
C LYS A 25 -37.91 -9.32 6.63
N VAL A 26 -38.67 -8.98 7.68
CA VAL A 26 -38.16 -8.25 8.86
C VAL A 26 -36.99 -8.98 9.49
N GLY A 27 -37.13 -10.30 9.75
CA GLY A 27 -36.07 -11.08 10.36
C GLY A 27 -34.85 -11.25 9.46
N ARG A 28 -35.05 -11.32 8.14
CA ARG A 28 -33.97 -11.43 7.15
C ARG A 28 -33.18 -10.13 7.02
N GLU A 29 -33.87 -9.00 6.88
CA GLU A 29 -33.24 -7.66 6.82
C GLU A 29 -32.48 -7.38 8.12
N TYR A 30 -33.06 -7.73 9.27
CA TYR A 30 -32.39 -7.65 10.56
C TYR A 30 -31.09 -8.46 10.59
N LEU A 31 -31.14 -9.74 10.16
CA LEU A 31 -29.99 -10.62 10.19
C LEU A 31 -28.89 -10.17 9.21
N LEU A 32 -29.28 -9.72 8.02
CA LEU A 32 -28.36 -9.14 7.04
C LEU A 32 -27.61 -7.94 7.59
N ASN A 33 -28.31 -7.04 8.28
CA ASN A 33 -27.69 -5.85 8.85
C ASN A 33 -26.80 -6.14 10.07
N THR A 34 -27.08 -7.22 10.82
CA THR A 34 -26.34 -7.59 12.04
C THR A 34 -25.19 -8.56 11.81
N GLU A 35 -25.39 -9.57 10.96
CA GLU A 35 -24.40 -10.62 10.64
C GLU A 35 -23.63 -10.34 9.34
N GLY A 36 -24.09 -9.39 8.51
CA GLY A 36 -23.45 -9.02 7.25
C GLY A 36 -23.65 -10.02 6.11
N CYS A 37 -24.18 -11.21 6.38
CA CYS A 37 -24.46 -12.23 5.38
C CYS A 37 -25.62 -13.15 5.79
N ILE A 38 -26.17 -13.85 4.80
CA ILE A 38 -27.11 -14.97 5.00
C ILE A 38 -26.80 -16.05 3.96
N PRO A 39 -27.13 -17.32 4.24
CA PRO A 39 -26.97 -18.39 3.27
C PRO A 39 -27.77 -18.12 1.98
N ALA A 40 -27.19 -18.46 0.83
CA ALA A 40 -27.89 -18.40 -0.45
C ALA A 40 -29.06 -19.40 -0.48
N HIS A 41 -30.17 -19.02 -1.13
CA HIS A 41 -31.38 -19.83 -1.32
C HIS A 41 -32.14 -20.23 -0.04
N ASP A 42 -31.95 -19.52 1.08
CA ASP A 42 -32.63 -19.82 2.36
C ASP A 42 -33.90 -18.96 2.59
N GLU A 43 -34.41 -18.27 1.56
CA GLU A 43 -35.36 -17.14 1.70
C GLU A 43 -36.66 -17.46 2.45
N ASP A 44 -37.17 -18.68 2.32
CA ASP A 44 -38.43 -19.13 2.92
C ASP A 44 -38.26 -19.78 4.29
N ASN A 45 -37.07 -19.71 4.89
CA ASN A 45 -36.81 -20.38 6.15
C ASN A 45 -37.65 -19.78 7.30
N PRO A 46 -38.47 -20.59 8.00
CA PRO A 46 -39.33 -20.11 9.09
C PRO A 46 -38.59 -19.42 10.23
N LYS A 47 -37.28 -19.66 10.37
CA LYS A 47 -36.43 -18.99 11.37
C LYS A 47 -36.49 -17.48 11.26
N TYR A 48 -36.54 -16.92 10.05
CA TYR A 48 -36.57 -15.47 9.84
C TYR A 48 -37.85 -14.86 10.40
N ALA A 49 -39.01 -15.51 10.16
CA ALA A 49 -40.27 -15.06 10.73
C ALA A 49 -40.29 -15.13 12.27
N GLN A 50 -39.55 -16.06 12.87
CA GLN A 50 -39.40 -16.12 14.33
C GLN A 50 -38.53 -14.97 14.86
N ILE A 51 -37.44 -14.64 14.17
CA ILE A 51 -36.56 -13.50 14.50
C ILE A 51 -37.33 -12.18 14.38
N GLY A 52 -38.03 -11.96 13.25
CA GLY A 52 -38.79 -10.73 13.03
C GLY A 52 -39.89 -10.52 14.07
N ARG A 53 -40.61 -11.59 14.45
CA ARG A 53 -41.60 -11.53 15.54
C ARG A 53 -40.97 -11.15 16.88
N LYS A 54 -39.86 -11.79 17.27
CA LYS A 54 -39.14 -11.46 18.52
C LYS A 54 -38.65 -10.01 18.51
N LEU A 55 -38.16 -9.53 17.37
CA LEU A 55 -37.66 -8.17 17.22
C LEU A 55 -38.77 -7.14 17.42
N LEU A 56 -39.90 -7.28 16.73
CA LEU A 56 -41.04 -6.36 16.86
C LEU A 56 -41.65 -6.42 18.27
N GLN A 57 -41.80 -7.63 18.84
CA GLN A 57 -42.28 -7.81 20.21
C GLN A 57 -41.36 -7.19 21.26
N SER A 58 -40.09 -6.97 20.95
CA SER A 58 -39.18 -6.30 21.88
C SER A 58 -39.55 -4.84 22.14
N GLY A 59 -40.38 -4.22 21.30
CA GLY A 59 -40.90 -2.86 21.51
C GLY A 59 -39.85 -1.75 21.42
N ARG A 60 -38.63 -2.07 20.96
CA ARG A 60 -37.50 -1.13 20.88
C ARG A 60 -37.44 -0.34 19.58
N GLY A 61 -38.29 -0.70 18.61
CA GLY A 61 -38.31 -0.04 17.32
C GLY A 61 -38.79 1.38 17.45
N VAL A 62 -37.99 2.33 16.98
CA VAL A 62 -38.37 3.74 16.86
C VAL A 62 -38.93 3.96 15.47
N PHE A 63 -40.15 4.48 15.40
CA PHE A 63 -40.78 4.82 14.11
C PHE A 63 -40.08 6.02 13.48
N THR A 64 -39.78 5.89 12.19
CA THR A 64 -39.25 6.96 11.34
C THR A 64 -40.05 7.01 10.04
N GLU A 65 -39.92 8.09 9.28
CA GLU A 65 -40.53 8.21 7.94
C GLU A 65 -39.98 7.18 6.93
N HIS A 66 -38.86 6.52 7.25
CA HIS A 66 -38.17 5.56 6.40
C HIS A 66 -38.26 4.09 6.89
N GLY A 67 -39.01 3.82 7.96
CA GLY A 67 -39.16 2.48 8.54
C GLY A 67 -38.98 2.45 10.06
N LEU A 68 -38.77 1.25 10.60
CA LEU A 68 -38.50 1.05 12.03
C LEU A 68 -37.00 0.91 12.28
N LEU A 69 -36.47 1.78 13.14
CA LEU A 69 -35.07 1.78 13.55
C LEU A 69 -34.89 1.04 14.88
N PHE A 70 -33.98 0.08 14.93
CA PHE A 70 -33.67 -0.70 16.13
C PHE A 70 -32.24 -0.41 16.60
N PRO A 71 -32.04 0.15 17.81
CA PRO A 71 -30.71 0.24 18.40
C PRO A 71 -30.27 -1.13 18.94
N GLU A 72 -29.04 -1.53 18.64
CA GLU A 72 -28.49 -2.81 19.08
C GLU A 72 -28.02 -2.78 20.53
N ARG A 73 -28.38 -3.82 21.30
CA ARG A 73 -28.09 -3.88 22.75
C ARG A 73 -26.62 -4.12 23.07
N ASN A 74 -25.93 -4.86 22.19
CA ASN A 74 -24.59 -5.36 22.50
C ASN A 74 -23.50 -4.37 22.09
N ARG A 75 -23.83 -3.30 21.35
CA ARG A 75 -22.87 -2.30 20.89
C ARG A 75 -23.22 -0.96 21.52
N GLN A 76 -22.41 -0.53 22.48
CA GLN A 76 -22.57 0.80 23.09
C GLN A 76 -22.11 1.86 22.12
N PHE A 77 -22.74 3.04 22.11
CA PHE A 77 -22.28 4.16 21.31
C PHE A 77 -20.87 4.59 21.74
N GLU A 78 -19.99 4.76 20.77
CA GLU A 78 -18.59 5.13 20.99
C GLU A 78 -18.33 6.53 20.42
N GLU A 79 -17.77 7.40 21.26
CA GLU A 79 -17.41 8.74 20.85
C GLU A 79 -15.98 8.75 20.30
N LEU A 80 -15.85 8.43 19.01
CA LEU A 80 -14.56 8.30 18.32
C LEU A 80 -13.99 9.65 17.83
N TYR A 81 -14.84 10.67 17.68
CA TYR A 81 -14.46 12.02 17.29
C TYR A 81 -14.67 12.98 18.47
N ASP A 82 -13.56 13.45 19.04
CA ASP A 82 -13.51 14.29 20.24
C ASP A 82 -13.56 15.81 19.94
N ARG A 83 -13.75 16.18 18.66
CA ARG A 83 -13.65 17.55 18.08
C ARG A 83 -12.24 18.03 17.75
N LYS A 84 -11.22 17.23 18.03
CA LYS A 84 -9.82 17.53 17.71
C LYS A 84 -9.31 16.55 16.68
N THR A 85 -9.32 15.25 16.99
CA THR A 85 -8.72 14.23 16.13
C THR A 85 -9.76 13.41 15.38
N PHE A 86 -9.41 13.02 14.15
CA PHE A 86 -10.29 12.18 13.33
C PHE A 86 -10.01 10.70 13.55
N PRO A 87 -11.06 9.86 13.68
CA PRO A 87 -10.89 8.41 13.66
C PRO A 87 -10.41 7.94 12.29
N ALA A 88 -9.76 6.77 12.27
CA ALA A 88 -9.25 6.20 11.04
C ALA A 88 -10.38 5.98 10.01
N TYR A 89 -10.23 6.53 8.82
CA TYR A 89 -11.15 6.36 7.71
C TYR A 89 -10.38 6.12 6.41
N ILE A 90 -10.50 4.91 5.88
CA ILE A 90 -9.79 4.49 4.66
C ILE A 90 -10.74 4.73 3.50
N TYR A 91 -10.54 5.82 2.78
CA TYR A 91 -11.43 6.24 1.69
C TYR A 91 -10.75 6.29 0.32
N ASP A 92 -9.43 6.13 0.28
CA ASP A 92 -8.63 6.17 -0.95
C ASP A 92 -7.51 5.11 -0.91
N GLN A 93 -6.89 4.87 -2.05
CA GLN A 93 -5.72 4.00 -2.21
C GLN A 93 -4.47 4.68 -1.62
N CYS A 94 -4.42 4.80 -0.29
CA CYS A 94 -3.20 5.11 0.44
C CYS A 94 -2.28 3.88 0.46
N LEU A 95 -0.97 4.11 0.36
CA LEU A 95 0.03 3.05 0.50
C LEU A 95 0.23 2.68 1.97
N PHE A 96 0.35 3.70 2.83
CA PHE A 96 0.62 3.51 4.25
C PHE A 96 -0.33 4.32 5.11
N ILE A 97 -0.67 3.77 6.28
CA ILE A 97 -1.32 4.52 7.35
C ILE A 97 -0.32 4.74 8.47
N GLY A 98 -0.03 6.00 8.76
CA GLY A 98 0.71 6.39 9.95
C GLY A 98 -0.24 6.65 11.11
N GLU A 99 -0.13 5.86 12.16
CA GLU A 99 -0.72 6.17 13.47
C GLU A 99 0.23 7.12 14.21
N VAL A 100 -0.20 8.36 14.41
CA VAL A 100 0.59 9.41 15.08
C VAL A 100 0.06 9.58 16.50
N LYS A 101 0.92 9.34 17.48
CA LYS A 101 0.62 9.48 18.91
C LYS A 101 1.36 10.67 19.49
N TYR A 102 0.61 11.54 20.16
CA TYR A 102 1.14 12.66 20.92
C TYR A 102 0.37 12.77 22.23
N GLU A 103 1.06 12.63 23.35
CA GLU A 103 0.46 12.53 24.69
C GLU A 103 -0.62 11.41 24.77
N GLU A 104 -1.87 11.76 25.08
CA GLU A 104 -3.01 10.83 25.12
C GLU A 104 -3.87 10.88 23.83
N GLN A 105 -3.45 11.66 22.83
CA GLN A 105 -4.18 11.80 21.56
C GLN A 105 -3.53 10.98 20.45
N THR A 106 -4.38 10.47 19.57
CA THR A 106 -3.98 9.72 18.37
C THR A 106 -4.67 10.32 17.15
N GLU A 107 -3.92 10.51 16.08
CA GLU A 107 -4.38 10.98 14.78
C GLU A 107 -3.79 10.05 13.71
N PHE A 108 -4.46 9.97 12.56
CA PHE A 108 -4.02 9.16 11.44
C PHE A 108 -3.57 10.05 10.28
N ILE A 109 -2.47 9.66 9.64
CA ILE A 109 -1.98 10.23 8.39
C ILE A 109 -1.97 9.14 7.32
N TYR A 110 -2.29 9.50 6.07
CA TYR A 110 -2.47 8.56 4.98
C TYR A 110 -1.46 8.87 3.89
N LEU A 111 -0.39 8.10 3.79
CA LEU A 111 0.68 8.38 2.83
C LEU A 111 0.44 7.64 1.51
N PRO A 112 0.77 8.25 0.36
CA PRO A 112 1.16 9.66 0.22
C PRO A 112 -0.01 10.64 0.32
N ASP A 113 0.23 11.82 0.88
CA ASP A 113 -0.73 12.94 0.97
C ASP A 113 -0.07 14.30 0.66
N ASP A 114 -0.88 15.36 0.59
CA ASP A 114 -0.41 16.74 0.58
C ASP A 114 0.29 17.09 1.90
N GLU A 115 1.43 17.78 1.84
CA GLU A 115 2.16 18.21 3.04
C GLU A 115 1.29 19.06 3.99
N ILE A 116 0.39 19.87 3.43
CA ILE A 116 -0.56 20.68 4.19
C ILE A 116 -1.52 19.80 4.99
N ALA A 117 -1.93 18.65 4.45
CA ALA A 117 -2.80 17.71 5.15
C ALA A 117 -2.07 17.07 6.34
N ILE A 118 -0.82 16.66 6.13
CA ILE A 118 0.08 16.14 7.16
C ILE A 118 0.31 17.19 8.27
N GLN A 119 0.63 18.43 7.91
CA GLN A 119 0.79 19.52 8.87
C GLN A 119 -0.47 19.79 9.69
N LYS A 120 -1.65 19.72 9.06
CA LYS A 120 -2.93 19.87 9.76
C LYS A 120 -3.15 18.75 10.76
N ALA A 121 -2.76 17.51 10.46
CA ALA A 121 -2.84 16.38 11.39
C ALA A 121 -2.01 16.65 12.67
N PHE A 122 -0.75 17.08 12.52
CA PHE A 122 0.09 17.46 13.66
C PHE A 122 -0.47 18.66 14.46
N ARG A 123 -1.00 19.67 13.77
CA ARG A 123 -1.65 20.82 14.43
C ARG A 123 -2.90 20.43 15.21
N ARG A 124 -3.67 19.44 14.74
CA ARG A 124 -4.85 18.92 15.47
C ARG A 124 -4.44 18.21 16.76
N LEU A 125 -3.34 17.46 16.72
CA LEU A 125 -2.73 16.85 17.91
C LEU A 125 -2.17 17.89 18.90
N GLY A 126 -1.85 19.10 18.42
CA GLY A 126 -1.21 20.15 19.21
C GLY A 126 0.30 19.99 19.33
N ALA A 127 0.91 19.15 18.49
CA ALA A 127 2.36 18.99 18.43
C ALA A 127 3.01 20.19 17.73
N GLU A 128 4.08 20.73 18.32
CA GLU A 128 4.87 21.83 17.72
C GLU A 128 5.72 21.35 16.53
N SER A 129 6.18 20.10 16.58
CA SER A 129 6.95 19.45 15.51
C SER A 129 6.59 17.96 15.37
N PRO A 130 6.74 17.39 14.17
CA PRO A 130 6.55 15.95 13.94
C PRO A 130 7.47 15.07 14.80
N GLU A 131 8.67 15.56 15.13
CA GLU A 131 9.69 14.85 15.91
C GLU A 131 9.26 14.55 17.35
N ASN A 132 8.33 15.34 17.89
CA ASN A 132 7.79 15.11 19.23
C ASN A 132 6.71 14.01 19.27
N CYS A 133 6.34 13.46 18.11
CA CYS A 133 5.29 12.46 17.99
C CYS A 133 5.88 11.07 17.75
N SER A 134 5.24 10.05 18.31
CA SER A 134 5.53 8.67 17.93
C SER A 134 4.69 8.30 16.71
N ILE A 135 5.32 7.92 15.61
CA ILE A 135 4.65 7.54 14.36
C ILE A 135 4.85 6.04 14.13
N THR A 136 3.76 5.29 13.99
CA THR A 136 3.79 3.87 13.65
C THR A 136 3.16 3.66 12.28
N LEU A 137 3.94 3.17 11.31
CA LEU A 137 3.43 2.85 9.97
C LEU A 137 2.82 1.45 9.95
N SER A 138 1.62 1.37 9.38
CA SER A 138 0.92 0.13 9.06
C SER A 138 0.80 0.00 7.55
N ASP A 139 1.27 -1.13 7.01
CA ASP A 139 1.18 -1.44 5.58
C ASP A 139 -0.21 -1.97 5.22
N PHE A 140 -0.74 -1.55 4.07
CA PHE A 140 -1.95 -2.12 3.46
C PHE A 140 -1.62 -3.10 2.32
N CYS A 141 -0.40 -3.08 1.80
CA CYS A 141 0.07 -4.06 0.84
C CYS A 141 0.38 -5.37 1.55
N SER A 142 -0.26 -6.46 1.11
CA SER A 142 -0.26 -7.75 1.79
C SER A 142 1.04 -8.55 1.68
N GLU A 143 2.13 -7.97 1.17
CA GLU A 143 3.43 -8.64 1.09
C GLU A 143 4.47 -7.86 1.90
N PRO A 144 5.22 -8.52 2.80
CA PRO A 144 6.36 -7.91 3.47
C PRO A 144 7.42 -7.60 2.41
N ASN A 145 7.44 -6.35 1.95
CA ASN A 145 8.36 -5.88 0.93
C ASN A 145 9.51 -5.14 1.61
N LYS A 146 10.76 -5.33 1.14
CA LYS A 146 11.94 -4.58 1.62
C LYS A 146 11.72 -3.07 1.55
N VAL A 147 10.93 -2.62 0.58
CA VAL A 147 10.42 -1.26 0.45
C VAL A 147 9.74 -0.75 1.72
N PHE A 148 8.94 -1.58 2.42
CA PHE A 148 8.27 -1.17 3.66
C PHE A 148 9.25 -0.97 4.83
N GLU A 149 10.28 -1.80 4.94
CA GLU A 149 11.32 -1.60 5.96
C GLU A 149 12.12 -0.32 5.67
N LEU A 150 12.44 -0.04 4.40
CA LEU A 150 13.04 1.25 3.99
C LEU A 150 12.15 2.44 4.36
N PHE A 151 10.82 2.34 4.20
CA PHE A 151 9.91 3.40 4.65
C PHE A 151 10.01 3.66 6.16
N LYS A 152 10.16 2.61 6.98
CA LYS A 152 10.36 2.78 8.42
C LYS A 152 11.71 3.43 8.72
N ASP A 153 12.77 3.00 8.03
CA ASP A 153 14.12 3.55 8.23
C ASP A 153 14.18 5.03 7.84
N ILE A 154 13.61 5.41 6.69
CA ILE A 154 13.50 6.81 6.25
C ILE A 154 12.65 7.62 7.24
N LEU A 155 11.52 7.08 7.70
CA LEU A 155 10.68 7.77 8.68
C LEU A 155 11.45 8.06 9.98
N ASN A 156 12.25 7.10 10.46
CA ASN A 156 13.01 7.23 11.69
C ASN A 156 14.23 8.14 11.56
N ASN A 157 14.89 8.14 10.39
CA ASN A 157 16.16 8.86 10.18
C ASN A 157 15.97 10.25 9.55
N GLU A 158 15.05 10.39 8.58
CA GLU A 158 14.86 11.61 7.78
C GLU A 158 13.50 12.30 8.05
N GLY A 159 12.56 11.58 8.66
CA GLY A 159 11.27 12.11 9.09
C GLY A 159 10.14 11.95 8.07
N ILE A 160 8.95 12.39 8.50
CA ILE A 160 7.69 12.09 7.81
C ILE A 160 7.55 12.73 6.42
N TYR A 161 8.13 13.91 6.19
CA TYR A 161 8.01 14.60 4.90
C TYR A 161 8.81 13.89 3.80
N LYS A 162 10.02 13.43 4.12
CA LYS A 162 10.83 12.62 3.20
C LYS A 162 10.19 11.25 2.94
N ALA A 163 9.66 10.60 3.99
CA ALA A 163 8.87 9.39 3.83
C ALA A 163 7.62 9.61 2.94
N ASN A 164 6.95 10.76 3.06
CA ASN A 164 5.81 11.11 2.20
C ASN A 164 6.23 11.32 0.74
N SER A 165 7.33 12.04 0.50
CA SER A 165 7.90 12.22 -0.84
C SER A 165 8.24 10.88 -1.49
N PHE A 166 8.89 9.98 -0.74
CA PHE A 166 9.18 8.63 -1.21
C PHE A 166 7.89 7.85 -1.52
N ALA A 167 6.85 7.97 -0.68
CA ALA A 167 5.56 7.32 -0.92
C ALA A 167 4.88 7.85 -2.19
N GLN A 168 5.04 9.14 -2.53
CA GLN A 168 4.54 9.71 -3.78
C GLN A 168 5.24 9.09 -4.99
N THR A 169 6.57 8.97 -4.94
CA THR A 169 7.37 8.32 -6.00
C THR A 169 6.94 6.86 -6.16
N VAL A 170 6.82 6.12 -5.06
CA VAL A 170 6.40 4.70 -5.09
C VAL A 170 4.99 4.53 -5.64
N LYS A 171 4.05 5.43 -5.33
CA LYS A 171 2.67 5.39 -5.83
C LYS A 171 2.58 5.50 -7.36
N THR A 172 3.60 6.05 -8.03
CA THR A 172 3.63 6.08 -9.50
C THR A 172 3.79 4.68 -10.11
N PHE A 173 4.37 3.73 -9.39
CA PHE A 173 4.51 2.33 -9.80
C PHE A 173 3.25 1.54 -9.44
N VAL A 174 2.23 1.67 -10.27
CA VAL A 174 0.92 1.00 -10.09
C VAL A 174 1.02 -0.53 -10.34
N ASN A 175 2.04 -0.99 -11.08
CA ASN A 175 2.18 -2.40 -11.43
C ASN A 175 3.00 -3.19 -10.41
N SER A 176 2.53 -4.39 -10.08
CA SER A 176 3.26 -5.31 -9.18
C SER A 176 4.66 -5.71 -9.70
N GLN A 177 4.88 -5.70 -11.01
CA GLN A 177 6.19 -5.99 -11.61
C GLN A 177 7.18 -4.84 -11.40
N ASP A 178 6.74 -3.59 -11.58
CA ASP A 178 7.59 -2.41 -11.37
C ASP A 178 7.97 -2.26 -9.89
N MET A 179 7.05 -2.59 -8.99
CA MET A 179 7.31 -2.65 -7.54
C MET A 179 8.33 -3.72 -7.15
N LYS A 180 8.28 -4.90 -7.81
CA LYS A 180 9.28 -5.96 -7.60
C LYS A 180 10.63 -5.53 -8.14
N LYS A 181 10.66 -4.98 -9.36
CA LYS A 181 11.85 -4.42 -9.98
C LYS A 181 12.50 -3.35 -9.09
N LEU A 182 11.73 -2.40 -8.58
CA LEU A 182 12.22 -1.38 -7.65
C LEU A 182 12.81 -2.01 -6.39
N SER A 183 12.10 -2.92 -5.74
CA SER A 183 12.60 -3.62 -4.55
C SER A 183 13.95 -4.30 -4.80
N THR A 184 14.10 -4.94 -5.96
CA THR A 184 15.34 -5.60 -6.37
C THR A 184 16.46 -4.61 -6.71
N VAL A 185 16.17 -3.50 -7.39
CA VAL A 185 17.16 -2.44 -7.68
C VAL A 185 17.66 -1.79 -6.39
N LEU A 186 16.77 -1.56 -5.42
CA LEU A 186 17.15 -1.04 -4.11
C LEU A 186 18.06 -1.99 -3.34
N GLU A 187 17.84 -3.30 -3.47
CA GLU A 187 18.74 -4.30 -2.91
C GLU A 187 20.08 -4.37 -3.62
N TYR A 188 20.11 -4.20 -4.95
CA TYR A 188 21.34 -4.12 -5.72
C TYR A 188 22.21 -2.91 -5.31
N ALA A 189 21.58 -1.75 -5.14
CA ALA A 189 22.27 -0.52 -4.82
C ALA A 189 22.69 -0.42 -3.34
N ASP A 190 22.10 -1.23 -2.45
CA ASP A 190 22.32 -1.22 -0.99
C ASP A 190 22.18 0.18 -0.38
N VAL A 191 21.18 0.95 -0.85
CA VAL A 191 20.90 2.31 -0.40
C VAL A 191 19.73 2.35 0.58
N SER A 192 19.77 3.32 1.49
CA SER A 192 18.75 3.50 2.53
C SER A 192 18.27 4.95 2.68
N ASP A 193 18.87 5.89 1.93
CA ASP A 193 18.51 7.29 1.94
C ASP A 193 17.44 7.61 0.88
N SER A 194 16.53 8.52 1.23
CA SER A 194 15.38 8.85 0.38
C SER A 194 15.76 9.45 -0.97
N GLU A 195 16.91 10.12 -1.07
CA GLU A 195 17.37 10.79 -2.29
C GLU A 195 17.86 9.78 -3.32
N SER A 196 18.75 8.86 -2.91
CA SER A 196 19.22 7.74 -3.74
C SER A 196 18.05 6.86 -4.17
N ILE A 197 17.14 6.56 -3.25
CA ILE A 197 15.96 5.74 -3.54
C ILE A 197 15.05 6.43 -4.57
N THR A 198 14.84 7.74 -4.44
CA THR A 198 14.06 8.51 -5.42
C THR A 198 14.76 8.55 -6.78
N ALA A 199 16.08 8.73 -6.81
CA ALA A 199 16.86 8.72 -8.05
C ALA A 199 16.79 7.36 -8.77
N LEU A 200 16.89 6.26 -8.03
CA LEU A 200 16.75 4.90 -8.58
C LEU A 200 15.34 4.64 -9.10
N ALA A 201 14.32 5.13 -8.40
CA ALA A 201 12.95 5.02 -8.84
C ALA A 201 12.68 5.82 -10.13
N GLU A 202 13.15 7.06 -10.21
CA GLU A 202 13.02 7.87 -11.43
C GLU A 202 13.78 7.27 -12.62
N ASN A 203 14.90 6.60 -12.37
CA ASN A 203 15.73 5.94 -13.39
C ASN A 203 15.47 4.43 -13.49
N LEU A 204 14.30 3.95 -13.05
CA LEU A 204 14.00 2.51 -13.05
C LEU A 204 14.12 1.89 -14.45
N ASP A 205 13.84 2.66 -15.52
CA ASP A 205 13.94 2.21 -16.90
C ASP A 205 15.38 1.90 -17.35
N ALA A 206 16.37 2.53 -16.73
CA ALA A 206 17.79 2.27 -16.96
C ALA A 206 18.21 0.88 -16.46
N PHE A 207 17.46 0.29 -15.54
CA PHE A 207 17.71 -1.05 -15.04
C PHE A 207 16.96 -2.10 -15.87
N GLY A 208 17.64 -3.21 -16.17
CA GLY A 208 17.05 -4.47 -16.58
C GLY A 208 16.69 -5.31 -15.37
N TYR A 209 15.57 -6.02 -15.46
CA TYR A 209 15.13 -6.95 -14.41
C TYR A 209 14.68 -8.26 -15.04
N ALA A 210 15.23 -9.35 -14.51
CA ALA A 210 14.90 -10.69 -14.92
C ALA A 210 14.64 -11.56 -13.69
N GLN A 211 13.53 -12.29 -13.71
CA GLN A 211 13.10 -13.14 -12.61
C GLN A 211 13.39 -14.62 -12.94
N GLY A 212 13.76 -15.40 -11.93
CA GLY A 212 14.03 -16.84 -12.07
C GLY A 212 15.44 -17.16 -12.57
N ILE A 213 16.38 -16.23 -12.45
CA ILE A 213 17.78 -16.41 -12.87
C ILE A 213 18.64 -16.70 -11.65
N ASN A 214 19.24 -17.89 -11.63
CA ASN A 214 20.13 -18.33 -10.54
C ASN A 214 21.59 -18.40 -10.94
N ASP A 215 21.85 -18.67 -12.21
CA ASP A 215 23.18 -18.91 -12.73
C ASP A 215 23.37 -18.27 -14.12
N TYR A 216 24.59 -18.38 -14.63
CA TYR A 216 24.93 -17.85 -15.96
C TYR A 216 24.18 -18.57 -17.08
N ALA A 217 23.87 -19.86 -16.96
CA ALA A 217 23.10 -20.58 -17.97
C ALA A 217 21.67 -20.05 -18.07
N ASP A 218 21.00 -19.83 -16.94
CA ASP A 218 19.68 -19.22 -16.87
C ASP A 218 19.69 -17.82 -17.50
N LEU A 219 20.72 -17.03 -17.21
CA LEU A 219 20.90 -15.69 -17.78
C LEU A 219 21.08 -15.75 -19.31
N GLY A 220 21.93 -16.64 -19.80
CA GLY A 220 22.16 -16.81 -21.24
C GLY A 220 20.89 -17.24 -21.98
N ARG A 221 20.13 -18.19 -21.42
CA ARG A 221 18.83 -18.63 -21.97
C ARG A 221 17.82 -17.49 -21.98
N TRP A 222 17.65 -16.82 -20.84
CA TRP A 222 16.75 -15.70 -20.71
C TRP A 222 17.09 -14.58 -21.70
N TRP A 223 18.38 -14.28 -21.90
CA TRP A 223 18.79 -13.21 -22.80
C TRP A 223 18.45 -13.51 -24.27
N ILE A 224 18.67 -14.75 -24.70
CA ILE A 224 18.32 -15.22 -26.06
C ILE A 224 16.80 -15.17 -26.27
N ASP A 225 16.02 -15.64 -25.31
CA ASP A 225 14.56 -15.66 -25.40
C ASP A 225 13.95 -14.24 -25.43
N ASN A 226 14.62 -13.26 -24.83
CA ASN A 226 14.15 -11.87 -24.79
C ASN A 226 14.68 -10.99 -25.94
N HIS A 227 15.60 -11.48 -26.77
CA HIS A 227 16.14 -10.76 -27.92
C HIS A 227 15.89 -11.56 -29.21
N ASP A 228 14.88 -11.14 -29.98
CA ASP A 228 14.48 -11.81 -31.22
C ASP A 228 15.62 -11.98 -32.24
N GLU A 229 16.63 -11.11 -32.18
CA GLU A 229 17.82 -11.17 -33.05
C GLU A 229 18.75 -12.35 -32.74
N LEU A 230 18.64 -12.94 -31.55
CA LEU A 230 19.49 -14.02 -31.07
C LEU A 230 18.82 -15.40 -31.13
N GLN A 231 17.63 -15.50 -31.74
CA GLN A 231 16.88 -16.76 -31.83
C GLN A 231 17.73 -17.88 -32.42
N LEU A 232 18.00 -18.89 -31.60
CA LEU A 232 18.70 -20.09 -32.00
C LEU A 232 17.71 -21.01 -32.75
N SER A 233 18.19 -21.66 -33.81
CA SER A 233 17.44 -22.78 -34.38
C SER A 233 17.37 -23.91 -33.36
N ILE A 234 16.22 -24.59 -33.26
CA ILE A 234 15.97 -25.71 -32.32
C ILE A 234 17.10 -26.76 -32.33
N GLU A 235 17.74 -26.99 -33.47
CA GLU A 235 18.85 -27.96 -33.62
C GLU A 235 20.17 -27.52 -32.94
N LEU A 236 20.34 -26.23 -32.65
CA LEU A 236 21.54 -25.65 -32.04
C LEU A 236 21.35 -25.33 -30.56
N GLU A 237 20.11 -25.30 -30.05
CA GLU A 237 19.83 -25.02 -28.63
C GLU A 237 20.55 -26.02 -27.71
N ASP A 238 20.52 -27.32 -28.04
CA ASP A 238 21.16 -28.36 -27.22
C ASP A 238 22.70 -28.31 -27.20
N TYR A 239 23.31 -27.55 -28.11
CA TYR A 239 24.77 -27.45 -28.28
C TYR A 239 25.33 -26.08 -27.89
N PHE A 240 24.47 -25.11 -27.61
CA PHE A 240 24.90 -23.76 -27.28
C PHE A 240 25.42 -23.69 -25.84
N ASP A 241 26.57 -23.04 -25.64
CA ASP A 241 27.15 -22.83 -24.31
C ASP A 241 26.55 -21.60 -23.62
N TYR A 242 25.36 -21.82 -23.03
CA TYR A 242 24.65 -20.76 -22.31
C TYR A 242 25.43 -20.23 -21.09
N ASN A 243 26.30 -21.03 -20.48
CA ASN A 243 27.08 -20.60 -19.32
C ASN A 243 28.12 -19.55 -19.72
N GLN A 244 28.89 -19.82 -20.79
CA GLN A 244 29.88 -18.87 -21.26
C GLN A 244 29.20 -17.57 -21.73
N PHE A 245 28.11 -17.69 -22.48
CA PHE A 245 27.36 -16.54 -22.97
C PHE A 245 26.78 -15.68 -21.84
N GLY A 246 26.20 -16.30 -20.81
CA GLY A 246 25.72 -15.56 -19.63
C GLY A 246 26.83 -14.90 -18.82
N SER A 247 28.03 -15.51 -18.77
CA SER A 247 29.21 -14.89 -18.13
C SER A 247 29.64 -13.62 -18.86
N ASP A 248 29.67 -13.66 -20.20
CA ASP A 248 30.07 -12.51 -21.01
C ASP A 248 29.08 -11.34 -20.83
N ILE A 249 27.76 -11.63 -20.80
CA ILE A 249 26.71 -10.63 -20.51
C ILE A 249 26.90 -10.03 -19.12
N HIS A 250 27.20 -10.86 -18.13
CA HIS A 250 27.38 -10.42 -16.76
C HIS A 250 28.54 -9.43 -16.62
N GLU A 251 29.66 -9.70 -17.29
CA GLU A 251 30.81 -8.80 -17.31
C GLU A 251 30.51 -7.49 -18.06
N GLU A 252 29.79 -7.55 -19.18
CA GLU A 252 29.47 -6.37 -20.00
C GLU A 252 28.52 -5.40 -19.30
N TYR A 253 27.45 -5.90 -18.68
CA TYR A 253 26.39 -5.07 -18.10
C TYR A 253 26.50 -4.87 -16.58
N SER A 254 27.60 -5.33 -15.97
CA SER A 254 27.89 -5.17 -14.54
C SER A 254 26.70 -5.53 -13.63
N GLY A 255 25.96 -6.58 -14.02
CA GLY A 255 24.77 -6.99 -13.29
C GLY A 255 25.08 -7.91 -12.11
N THR A 256 24.10 -8.15 -11.25
CA THR A 256 24.26 -8.96 -10.04
C THR A 256 23.14 -9.96 -9.89
N PHE A 257 23.49 -11.18 -9.47
CA PHE A 257 22.53 -12.21 -9.06
C PHE A 257 22.09 -11.93 -7.62
N LEU A 258 20.78 -11.77 -7.44
CA LEU A 258 20.16 -11.58 -6.14
C LEU A 258 19.46 -12.87 -5.74
N ALA A 259 19.98 -13.48 -4.68
CA ALA A 259 19.61 -14.81 -4.21
C ALA A 259 18.30 -14.84 -3.41
N ASP A 260 17.61 -13.71 -3.23
CA ASP A 260 16.38 -13.70 -2.44
C ASP A 260 15.23 -14.41 -3.19
N LYS A 261 14.25 -14.92 -2.43
CA LYS A 261 13.15 -15.89 -2.69
C LYS A 261 12.65 -16.20 -4.12
N ASN A 262 12.92 -15.37 -5.12
CA ASN A 262 12.55 -15.55 -6.52
C ASN A 262 13.73 -15.67 -7.51
N SER A 263 14.98 -15.59 -7.03
CA SER A 263 16.21 -15.66 -7.84
C SER A 263 16.21 -14.64 -8.97
N SER A 264 16.68 -13.43 -8.70
CA SER A 264 16.52 -12.29 -9.61
C SER A 264 17.87 -11.84 -10.15
N TYR A 265 17.89 -11.30 -11.37
CA TYR A 265 19.06 -10.65 -11.94
C TYR A 265 18.73 -9.21 -12.29
N VAL A 266 19.59 -8.28 -11.86
CA VAL A 266 19.51 -6.85 -12.18
C VAL A 266 20.78 -6.44 -12.87
N TYR A 267 20.64 -5.65 -13.93
CA TYR A 267 21.75 -5.09 -14.70
C TYR A 267 21.42 -3.68 -15.15
N ILE A 268 22.44 -2.88 -15.49
CA ILE A 268 22.23 -1.53 -16.01
C ILE A 268 22.28 -1.61 -17.54
N LYS A 269 21.23 -1.15 -18.24
CA LYS A 269 21.11 -1.27 -19.70
C LYS A 269 22.05 -0.33 -20.47
N TYR A 270 22.40 0.80 -19.87
CA TYR A 270 23.19 1.86 -20.49
C TYR A 270 24.58 1.94 -19.86
N VAL A 271 25.51 2.64 -20.53
CA VAL A 271 26.90 2.85 -20.05
C VAL A 271 26.96 3.85 -18.87
N GLN A 272 25.87 4.01 -18.14
CA GLN A 272 25.85 4.79 -16.91
C GLN A 272 26.24 3.87 -15.77
N SER A 273 27.15 4.31 -14.91
CA SER A 273 27.46 3.59 -13.69
C SER A 273 26.35 3.79 -12.66
N LEU A 274 26.26 2.89 -11.67
CA LEU A 274 25.36 3.10 -10.53
C LEU A 274 25.66 4.44 -9.83
N GLU A 275 26.94 4.81 -9.75
CA GLU A 275 27.38 6.09 -9.19
C GLU A 275 26.83 7.27 -10.00
N ASP A 276 26.83 7.24 -11.33
CA ASP A 276 26.25 8.32 -12.16
C ASP A 276 24.73 8.47 -11.99
N ILE A 277 24.02 7.39 -11.64
CA ILE A 277 22.57 7.42 -11.39
C ILE A 277 22.27 8.01 -9.99
N LEU A 278 23.15 7.74 -9.02
CA LEU A 278 23.02 8.21 -7.64
C LEU A 278 23.54 9.63 -7.46
N ASP A 279 24.61 10.00 -8.18
CA ASP A 279 25.22 11.32 -8.13
C ASP A 279 24.42 12.26 -9.03
N ARG A 280 23.39 12.89 -8.46
CA ARG A 280 22.80 14.10 -9.05
C ARG A 280 23.81 15.22 -8.92
N ASP A 281 24.79 15.25 -9.83
CA ASP A 281 25.70 16.36 -9.96
C ASP A 281 24.89 17.65 -9.99
N GLU A 282 25.12 18.51 -8.99
CA GLU A 282 24.53 19.84 -8.92
C GLU A 282 24.77 20.52 -10.27
N GLY A 283 23.69 20.78 -11.01
CA GLY A 283 23.76 21.35 -12.34
C GLY A 283 24.64 22.60 -12.40
N GLU A 284 25.80 22.44 -13.04
CA GLU A 284 26.48 23.38 -13.91
C GLU A 284 26.35 24.86 -13.55
N GLY A 285 27.10 25.29 -12.54
CA GLY A 285 27.58 26.67 -12.47
C GLY A 285 28.56 26.92 -13.63
N LEU A 286 28.04 27.41 -14.77
CA LEU A 286 28.81 27.95 -15.90
C LEU A 286 29.97 28.84 -15.39
N ASN A 287 31.17 28.28 -15.34
CA ASN A 287 32.38 29.05 -15.08
C ASN A 287 32.75 29.79 -16.37
N MET A 288 32.06 30.91 -16.62
CA MET A 288 32.42 31.85 -17.68
C MET A 288 33.75 32.50 -17.30
N GLY A 289 34.79 32.13 -18.05
CA GLY A 289 36.14 32.67 -17.92
C GLY A 289 36.16 34.19 -17.85
N GLY A 290 36.71 34.71 -16.75
CA GLY A 290 37.11 36.09 -16.60
C GLY A 290 38.53 36.30 -17.13
N MET A 291 38.69 37.36 -17.93
CA MET A 291 39.92 37.87 -18.55
C MET A 291 41.11 38.03 -17.62
#